data_AF-A0A822DJ39-F1
#
_entry.id   AF-A0A822DJ39-F1
#
_cell.length_a   1.000
_cell.length_b   1.000
_cell.length_c   1.000
_cell.angle_alpha   90.00
_cell.angle_beta   90.00
_cell.angle_gamma   90.00
#
_symmetry.space_group_name_H-M   'P 1'
#
loop_
_entity.id
_entity.type
_entity.pdbx_description
1 polymer ?
#
loop_
_entity_poly.entity_id
_entity_poly.type
_entity_poly.pdbx_seq_one_letter_code
_entity_poly.pdbx_strand_id
1 'polypeptide(L)'
;INKKLNLPNPIRVIYVIGLDSFNRYKGMRSLRTPQGGIAVTYRHGEDQRLITSKTNRNNPNIFYVSANEEHVKISSTESEDISSTLIREKLKKNEACEHLTYPSVLEHLKTIPPENQ
;
A
#
# COMPACT_ATOMS: atom_id res chain seq x y z
N ILE A 1 -28.86 29.73 -23.21
CA ILE A 1 -27.69 30.04 -22.35
C ILE A 1 -27.36 28.79 -21.53
N ASN A 2 -26.41 27.98 -21.99
CA ASN A 2 -25.93 26.80 -21.26
C ASN A 2 -24.99 27.24 -20.14
N LYS A 3 -25.50 27.38 -18.91
CA LYS A 3 -24.65 27.60 -17.73
C LYS A 3 -23.90 26.29 -17.45
N LYS A 4 -22.61 26.24 -17.82
CA LYS A 4 -21.66 25.27 -17.26
C LYS A 4 -21.69 25.45 -15.74
N LEU A 5 -22.21 24.46 -15.03
CA LEU A 5 -22.04 24.34 -13.58
C LEU A 5 -20.54 24.19 -13.31
N ASN A 6 -19.89 25.26 -12.84
CA ASN A 6 -18.56 25.20 -12.25
C ASN A 6 -18.70 24.48 -10.90
N LEU A 7 -18.59 23.16 -10.90
CA LEU A 7 -18.41 22.41 -9.67
C LEU A 7 -17.06 22.79 -9.05
N PRO A 8 -17.01 23.10 -7.74
CA PRO A 8 -15.75 23.41 -7.05
C PRO A 8 -14.86 22.16 -7.12
N ASN A 9 -13.63 22.32 -7.62
CA ASN A 9 -12.54 21.34 -7.76
C ASN A 9 -12.97 19.85 -7.93
N PRO A 10 -12.76 19.24 -9.13
CA PRO A 10 -13.14 17.84 -9.34
C PRO A 10 -12.48 16.91 -8.31
N ILE A 11 -13.29 16.03 -7.71
CA ILE A 11 -12.80 14.98 -6.82
C ILE A 11 -11.82 14.10 -7.60
N ARG A 12 -10.61 13.94 -7.07
CA ARG A 12 -9.60 13.04 -7.64
C ARG A 12 -9.54 11.75 -6.84
N VAL A 13 -9.52 10.61 -7.53
CA VAL A 13 -9.38 9.28 -6.91
C VAL A 13 -7.97 8.77 -7.13
N ILE A 14 -7.26 8.42 -6.06
CA ILE A 14 -5.93 7.82 -6.12
C ILE A 14 -6.02 6.39 -5.61
N TYR A 15 -5.65 5.42 -6.46
CA TYR A 15 -5.51 4.01 -6.06
C TYR A 15 -4.17 3.80 -5.39
N VAL A 16 -4.16 3.26 -4.18
CA VAL A 16 -2.92 2.92 -3.46
C VAL A 16 -2.66 1.43 -3.59
N ILE A 17 -1.44 1.04 -3.96
CA ILE A 17 -1.07 -0.37 -4.18
C ILE A 17 0.40 -0.60 -3.82
N GLY A 18 0.72 -1.76 -3.25
CA GLY A 18 2.11 -2.19 -3.02
C GLY A 18 2.84 -2.50 -4.33
N LEU A 19 4.15 -2.26 -4.36
CA LEU A 19 4.99 -2.50 -5.54
C LEU A 19 4.95 -3.95 -6.02
N ASP A 20 4.90 -4.90 -5.09
CA ASP A 20 4.76 -6.33 -5.35
C ASP A 20 3.50 -6.65 -6.17
N SER A 21 2.38 -6.06 -5.78
CA SER A 21 1.09 -6.20 -6.44
C SER A 21 1.08 -5.45 -7.79
N PHE A 22 1.64 -4.25 -7.84
CA PHE A 22 1.75 -3.47 -9.07
C PHE A 22 2.60 -4.19 -10.15
N ASN A 23 3.67 -4.87 -9.74
CA ASN A 23 4.51 -5.67 -10.64
C ASN A 23 3.81 -6.94 -11.11
N ARG A 24 3.00 -7.56 -10.24
CA ARG A 24 2.21 -8.75 -10.59
C ARG A 24 1.08 -8.43 -11.58
N TYR A 25 0.36 -7.34 -11.36
CA TYR A 25 -0.81 -6.98 -12.16
C TYR A 25 -0.46 -6.00 -13.28
N LYS A 26 -0.05 -6.52 -14.44
CA LYS A 26 0.32 -5.71 -15.62
C LYS A 26 -0.77 -4.72 -16.05
N GLY A 27 -2.06 -5.06 -15.85
CA GLY A 27 -3.20 -4.19 -16.16
C GLY A 27 -3.24 -2.88 -15.38
N MET A 28 -2.58 -2.80 -14.21
CA MET A 28 -2.46 -1.56 -13.45
C MET A 28 -1.64 -0.50 -14.20
N ARG A 29 -0.71 -0.91 -15.06
CA ARG A 29 0.15 0.01 -15.82
C ARG A 29 -0.61 0.75 -16.92
N SER A 30 -1.72 0.18 -17.38
CA SER A 30 -2.58 0.73 -18.42
C SER A 30 -3.84 1.39 -17.87
N LEU A 31 -4.01 1.43 -16.54
CA LEU A 31 -5.15 2.09 -15.92
C LEU A 31 -5.07 3.60 -16.21
N ARG A 32 -5.96 4.08 -17.08
CA ARG A 32 -6.13 5.51 -17.34
C ARG A 32 -7.26 6.01 -16.48
N THR A 33 -6.93 6.67 -15.38
CA THR A 33 -7.91 7.36 -14.54
C THR A 33 -8.14 8.76 -15.12
N PRO A 34 -9.35 9.10 -15.61
CA PRO A 34 -9.60 10.42 -16.20
C PRO A 34 -9.44 11.58 -15.20
N GLN A 35 -9.57 11.29 -13.90
CA GLN A 35 -9.51 12.25 -12.79
C GLN A 35 -8.85 11.60 -11.56
N GLY A 36 -7.58 11.19 -11.68
CA GLY A 36 -6.93 10.44 -10.60
C GLY A 36 -5.53 9.92 -10.91
N GLY A 37 -5.11 8.89 -10.20
CA GLY A 37 -3.84 8.20 -10.45
C GLY A 37 -3.66 6.95 -9.60
N ILE A 38 -2.47 6.37 -9.65
CA ILE A 38 -2.05 5.22 -8.85
C ILE A 38 -0.82 5.65 -8.05
N ALA A 39 -0.90 5.53 -6.73
CA ALA A 39 0.25 5.61 -5.83
C ALA A 39 0.77 4.18 -5.57
N VAL A 40 1.98 3.90 -6.05
CA VAL A 40 2.68 2.64 -5.84
C VAL A 40 3.60 2.79 -4.64
N THR A 41 3.27 2.11 -3.54
CA THR A 41 4.08 2.12 -2.32
C THR A 41 5.17 1.04 -2.39
N TYR A 42 6.39 1.38 -2.01
CA TYR A 42 7.53 0.44 -2.01
C TYR A 42 8.23 0.42 -0.64
N ARG A 43 8.85 -0.72 -0.32
CA ARG A 43 9.40 -1.02 1.01
C ARG A 43 10.86 -0.59 1.16
N HIS A 44 11.33 -0.55 2.41
CA HIS A 44 12.75 -0.35 2.72
C HIS A 44 13.62 -1.43 2.04
N GLY A 45 14.71 -1.03 1.40
CA GLY A 45 15.60 -1.94 0.66
C GLY A 45 15.24 -2.15 -0.82
N GLU A 46 14.07 -1.70 -1.28
CA GLU A 46 13.76 -1.68 -2.71
C GLU A 46 14.42 -0.45 -3.37
N ASP A 47 15.33 -0.67 -4.32
CA ASP A 47 16.07 0.41 -4.97
C ASP A 47 15.14 1.27 -5.84
N GLN A 48 14.86 2.49 -5.37
CA GLN A 48 14.10 3.51 -6.08
C GLN A 48 14.59 3.73 -7.52
N ARG A 49 15.91 3.55 -7.78
CA ARG A 49 16.49 3.67 -9.13
C ARG A 49 16.08 2.52 -10.03
N LEU A 50 15.95 1.29 -9.51
CA LEU A 50 15.43 0.15 -10.26
C LEU A 50 13.92 0.29 -10.54
N ILE A 51 13.18 0.86 -9.60
CA ILE A 51 11.73 1.10 -9.74
C ILE A 51 11.46 2.19 -10.78
N THR A 52 12.18 3.31 -10.72
CA THR A 52 12.00 4.44 -11.65
C THR A 52 12.64 4.23 -13.03
N SER A 53 13.59 3.28 -13.17
CA SER A 53 14.20 2.92 -14.46
C SER A 53 13.43 1.84 -15.22
N LYS A 54 12.80 0.88 -14.55
CA LYS A 54 12.08 -0.24 -15.18
C LYS A 54 10.64 0.08 -15.58
N THR A 55 10.07 1.18 -15.08
CA THR A 55 8.63 1.44 -15.23
C THR A 55 8.29 2.90 -15.40
N ASN A 56 7.89 3.26 -16.63
CA ASN A 56 7.03 4.40 -16.93
C ASN A 56 7.51 5.77 -16.41
N ARG A 57 8.69 6.23 -16.84
CA ARG A 57 9.01 7.68 -16.78
C ARG A 57 7.96 8.57 -17.48
N ASN A 58 7.05 7.99 -18.27
CA ASN A 58 6.13 8.71 -19.15
C ASN A 58 4.64 8.57 -18.80
N ASN A 59 4.25 7.89 -17.71
CA ASN A 59 2.85 7.87 -17.28
C ASN A 59 2.64 8.86 -16.12
N PRO A 60 2.11 10.07 -16.36
CA PRO A 60 1.93 11.08 -15.31
C PRO A 60 0.90 10.69 -14.24
N ASN A 61 0.17 9.60 -14.44
CA ASN A 61 -0.83 9.11 -13.50
C ASN A 61 -0.30 8.06 -12.52
N ILE A 62 1.00 7.73 -12.55
CA ILE A 62 1.62 6.77 -11.63
C ILE A 62 2.67 7.48 -10.77
N PHE A 63 2.50 7.40 -9.47
CA PHE A 63 3.38 8.00 -8.46
C PHE A 63 4.02 6.90 -7.65
N TYR A 64 5.34 6.93 -7.47
CA TYR A 64 6.03 5.98 -6.58
C TYR A 64 6.27 6.68 -5.24
N VAL A 65 5.78 6.07 -4.16
CA VAL A 65 5.81 6.64 -2.81
C VAL A 65 6.57 5.69 -1.91
N SER A 66 7.58 6.19 -1.21
CA SER A 66 8.30 5.38 -0.22
C SER A 66 7.41 5.18 1.01
N ALA A 67 7.29 3.94 1.51
CA ALA A 67 6.61 3.69 2.77
C ALA A 67 7.34 4.33 3.99
N ASN A 68 8.58 4.80 3.80
CA ASN A 68 9.44 5.37 4.84
C ASN A 68 9.39 6.91 4.93
N GLU A 69 8.56 7.60 4.14
CA GLU A 69 8.43 9.06 4.31
C GLU A 69 7.84 9.37 5.70
N GLU A 70 8.43 10.34 6.40
CA GLU A 70 8.32 10.60 7.85
C GLU A 70 6.90 10.80 8.43
N HIS A 71 5.86 10.75 7.59
CA HIS A 71 4.48 11.04 7.93
C HIS A 71 3.67 9.85 8.46
N VAL A 72 4.17 8.61 8.31
CA VAL A 72 3.51 7.40 8.85
C VAL A 72 4.52 6.58 9.65
N LYS A 73 5.08 7.16 10.71
CA LYS A 73 5.86 6.41 11.71
C LYS A 73 4.92 5.53 12.54
N ILE A 74 4.58 4.35 12.02
CA ILE A 74 4.05 3.26 12.84
C ILE A 74 5.27 2.66 13.57
N SER A 75 5.64 3.31 14.68
CA SER A 75 6.73 2.94 15.60
C SER A 75 8.16 2.99 15.04
N SER A 76 9.09 3.31 15.93
CA SER A 76 10.47 3.76 15.66
C SER A 76 11.52 2.65 15.69
N THR A 77 11.12 1.42 15.44
CA THR A 77 12.05 0.34 15.12
C THR A 77 11.87 0.07 13.65
N GLU A 78 12.98 0.00 12.91
CA GLU A 78 13.12 -0.36 11.48
C GLU A 78 11.79 -0.74 10.83
N SER A 79 11.38 -0.06 9.75
CA SER A 79 10.23 -0.44 8.92
C SER A 79 10.37 -1.91 8.51
N GLU A 80 9.96 -2.83 9.37
CA GLU A 80 10.01 -4.25 9.14
C GLU A 80 9.04 -4.48 8.00
N ASP A 81 9.42 -5.36 7.08
CA ASP A 81 8.51 -5.88 6.08
C ASP A 81 7.43 -6.71 6.80
N ILE A 82 6.42 -6.02 7.32
CA ILE A 82 5.28 -6.64 7.98
C ILE A 82 4.38 -7.19 6.89
N SER A 83 4.45 -8.50 6.70
CA SER A 83 3.55 -9.24 5.83
C SER A 83 2.48 -9.99 6.63
N SER A 84 1.31 -10.21 6.03
CA SER A 84 0.29 -11.06 6.65
C SER A 84 0.77 -12.50 6.85
N THR A 85 1.76 -12.95 6.06
CA THR A 85 2.40 -14.27 6.25
C THR A 85 3.15 -14.31 7.58
N LEU A 86 3.97 -13.30 7.88
CA LEU A 86 4.70 -13.19 9.15
C LEU A 86 3.74 -13.22 10.35
N ILE A 87 2.66 -12.45 10.30
CA ILE A 87 1.66 -12.40 11.38
C ILE A 87 1.04 -13.79 11.60
N ARG A 88 0.61 -14.48 10.53
CA ARG A 88 0.04 -15.84 10.64
C ARG A 88 1.04 -16.85 11.19
N GLU A 89 2.30 -16.78 10.77
CA GLU A 89 3.35 -17.68 11.28
C GLU A 89 3.60 -17.49 12.77
N LYS A 90 3.67 -16.23 13.25
CA LYS A 90 3.81 -15.93 14.67
C LYS A 90 2.61 -16.41 15.48
N LEU A 91 1.39 -16.14 15.00
CA LEU A 91 0.16 -16.60 15.66
C LEU A 91 0.11 -18.13 15.79
N LYS A 92 0.46 -18.88 14.72
CA LYS A 92 0.51 -20.35 14.75
C LYS A 92 1.51 -20.91 15.77
N LYS A 93 2.59 -20.17 16.05
CA LYS A 93 3.63 -20.55 17.01
C LYS A 93 3.39 -20.01 18.42
N ASN A 94 2.27 -19.29 18.66
CA ASN A 94 2.05 -18.53 19.89
C ASN A 94 3.19 -17.53 20.21
N GLU A 95 3.77 -16.92 19.18
CA GLU A 95 4.79 -15.87 19.31
C GLU A 95 4.16 -14.47 19.38
N ALA A 96 4.86 -13.56 20.07
CA ALA A 96 4.45 -12.17 20.22
C ALA A 96 4.41 -11.41 18.88
N CYS A 97 3.28 -10.77 18.60
CA CYS A 97 3.02 -10.01 17.36
C CYS A 97 2.33 -8.64 17.60
N GLU A 98 2.32 -8.16 18.85
CA GLU A 98 1.71 -6.90 19.30
C GLU A 98 2.30 -5.65 18.63
N HIS A 99 3.54 -5.74 18.16
CA HIS A 99 4.24 -4.67 17.44
C HIS A 99 3.97 -4.69 15.93
N LEU A 100 3.34 -5.75 15.40
CA LEU A 100 3.16 -5.95 13.96
C LEU A 100 1.83 -5.42 13.42
N THR A 101 0.84 -5.18 14.29
CA THR A 101 -0.47 -4.66 13.88
C THR A 101 -1.19 -4.02 15.06
N TYR A 102 -2.35 -3.42 14.81
CA TYR A 102 -3.16 -2.79 15.86
C TYR A 102 -3.64 -3.82 16.90
N PRO A 103 -3.61 -3.47 18.21
CA PRO A 103 -4.09 -4.37 19.27
C PRO A 103 -5.51 -4.90 19.05
N SER A 104 -6.42 -4.06 18.58
CA SER A 104 -7.81 -4.44 18.29
C SER A 104 -7.93 -5.49 17.18
N VAL A 105 -7.00 -5.51 16.21
CA VAL A 105 -6.94 -6.54 15.18
C VAL A 105 -6.49 -7.86 15.79
N LEU A 106 -5.52 -7.85 16.70
CA LEU A 106 -5.06 -9.07 17.39
C LEU A 106 -6.12 -9.65 18.30
N GLU A 107 -6.85 -8.81 19.03
CA GLU A 107 -8.00 -9.24 19.83
C GLU A 107 -9.05 -9.94 18.97
N HIS A 108 -9.37 -9.37 17.81
CA HIS A 108 -10.29 -10.00 16.87
C HIS A 108 -9.75 -11.34 16.35
N LEU A 109 -8.48 -11.42 15.95
CA LEU A 109 -7.89 -12.66 15.44
C LEU A 109 -7.93 -13.80 16.46
N LYS A 110 -7.81 -13.51 17.77
CA LYS A 110 -7.95 -14.51 18.84
C LYS A 110 -9.35 -15.11 18.95
N THR A 111 -10.38 -14.45 18.40
CA THR A 111 -11.76 -14.97 18.38
C THR A 111 -12.04 -15.93 17.21
N ILE A 112 -11.16 -15.97 16.22
CA ILE A 112 -11.28 -16.83 15.04
C ILE A 112 -10.70 -18.21 15.37
N PRO A 113 -11.36 -19.34 15.02
CA PRO A 113 -10.78 -20.68 15.23
C PRO A 113 -9.45 -20.86 14.49
N PRO A 114 -8.44 -21.57 15.06
CA PRO A 114 -7.10 -21.71 14.46
C PRO A 114 -7.08 -22.26 13.03
N GLU A 115 -8.06 -23.09 12.65
CA GLU A 115 -8.23 -23.62 11.30
C GLU A 115 -8.62 -22.57 10.26
N ASN A 116 -9.12 -21.42 10.72
CA ASN A 116 -9.53 -20.27 9.92
C ASN A 116 -8.59 -19.07 10.09
N GLN A 117 -7.48 -19.23 10.84
CA GLN A 117 -6.43 -18.21 11.06
C GLN A 117 -5.29 -18.29 10.03
#